data_AF-A0A6A4KZ11-F1
#
_entry.id   AF-A0A6A4KZ11-F1
#
_cell.length_a   1.000
_cell.length_b   1.000
_cell.length_c   1.000
_cell.angle_alpha   90.00
_cell.angle_beta   90.00
_cell.angle_gamma   90.00
#
_symmetry.space_group_name_H-M   'P 1'
#
loop_
_entity.id
_entity.type
_entity.pdbx_description
1 polymer ?
#
loop_
_entity_poly.entity_id
_entity_poly.type
_entity_poly.pdbx_seq_one_letter_code
_entity_poly.pdbx_strand_id
1 'polypeptide(L)'
;MLVLTLNIAILLQTPTGDEAYNENGLVPRAIRLLKDKYPDLVIYTDVALDPYSSDGHDGIVREDGVIMNDETVHQLCKQAVAQLLYFTPPTLAYSNYRYASAFYGPFREALDSNPRFGDKKTYQMNPANYREALVEAQEDESEGADILLVKPGLPYLDIISLLREKSPLPIAAYQVSGEYSMIKAGGVLKMIDEEKVMMESLMCLRRAGADIILTYFAVQAARCLCAEKR
;
A
#
# COMPACT_ATOMS: atom_id res chain seq x y z
N MET A 1 -4.87 6.42 12.52
CA MET A 1 -4.26 6.47 11.18
C MET A 1 -5.12 5.64 10.24
N LEU A 2 -5.38 6.13 9.03
CA LEU A 2 -6.11 5.42 7.96
C LEU A 2 -5.32 5.56 6.65
N VAL A 3 -5.25 4.48 5.86
CA VAL A 3 -4.76 4.54 4.48
C VAL A 3 -5.98 4.46 3.56
N LEU A 4 -6.11 5.42 2.64
CA LEU A 4 -7.21 5.49 1.70
C LEU A 4 -6.79 4.94 0.34
N THR A 5 -7.52 3.91 -0.10
CA THR A 5 -7.52 3.44 -1.48
C THR A 5 -8.98 3.27 -1.88
N LEU A 6 -9.38 3.88 -2.99
CA LEU A 6 -10.78 3.95 -3.40
C LEU A 6 -10.94 3.32 -4.79
N ASN A 7 -12.04 2.57 -4.95
CA ASN A 7 -12.44 2.01 -6.23
C ASN A 7 -13.09 3.13 -7.06
N ILE A 8 -12.51 3.43 -8.22
CA ILE A 8 -12.96 4.47 -9.13
C ILE A 8 -13.85 3.82 -10.20
N ALA A 9 -14.97 4.46 -10.50
CA ALA A 9 -15.90 3.94 -11.50
C ALA A 9 -15.20 3.78 -12.86
N ILE A 10 -15.43 2.63 -13.52
CA ILE A 10 -14.79 2.26 -14.80
C ILE A 10 -14.94 3.37 -15.86
N LEU A 11 -16.08 4.07 -15.89
CA LEU A 11 -16.35 5.16 -16.84
C LEU A 11 -15.44 6.39 -16.67
N LEU A 12 -14.74 6.50 -15.54
CA LEU A 12 -13.78 7.57 -15.26
C LEU A 12 -12.33 7.13 -15.46
N GLN A 13 -12.08 5.85 -15.80
CA GLN A 13 -10.74 5.35 -16.04
C GLN A 13 -10.24 5.77 -17.42
N THR A 14 -8.99 6.22 -17.51
CA THR A 14 -8.33 6.61 -18.78
C THR A 14 -6.94 5.96 -18.88
N PRO A 15 -6.34 5.84 -20.07
CA PRO A 15 -4.97 5.31 -20.20
C PRO A 15 -3.92 6.10 -19.42
N THR A 16 -4.17 7.39 -19.21
CA THR A 16 -3.28 8.32 -18.49
C THR A 16 -3.67 8.55 -17.04
N GLY A 17 -4.77 7.95 -16.57
CA GLY A 17 -5.22 8.02 -15.17
C GLY A 17 -5.68 9.41 -14.71
N ASP A 18 -6.35 10.18 -15.57
CA ASP A 18 -6.57 11.62 -15.33
C ASP A 18 -7.43 11.95 -14.11
N GLU A 19 -8.31 11.02 -13.72
CA GLU A 19 -9.14 11.17 -12.53
C GLU A 19 -8.31 11.16 -11.22
N ALA A 20 -7.05 10.71 -11.26
CA ALA A 20 -6.15 10.66 -10.10
C ALA A 20 -5.85 12.03 -9.49
N TYR A 21 -5.91 13.10 -10.29
CA TYR A 21 -5.65 14.48 -9.88
C TYR A 21 -6.90 15.39 -10.01
N ASN A 22 -8.09 14.80 -10.15
CA ASN A 22 -9.34 15.56 -10.14
C ASN A 22 -9.64 16.10 -8.73
N GLU A 23 -9.62 17.42 -8.55
CA GLU A 23 -9.89 18.10 -7.28
C GLU A 23 -11.30 17.83 -6.71
N ASN A 24 -12.24 17.45 -7.58
CA ASN A 24 -13.61 17.06 -7.23
C ASN A 24 -13.83 15.55 -7.22
N GLY A 25 -12.76 14.77 -7.43
CA GLY A 25 -12.76 13.32 -7.48
C GLY A 25 -13.14 12.67 -6.15
N LEU A 26 -13.20 11.34 -6.16
CA LEU A 26 -13.64 10.58 -4.98
C LEU A 26 -12.65 10.70 -3.80
N VAL A 27 -11.34 10.64 -4.05
CA VAL A 27 -10.31 10.73 -3.01
C VAL A 27 -10.32 12.08 -2.28
N PRO A 28 -10.23 13.25 -2.96
CA PRO A 28 -10.33 14.54 -2.29
C PRO A 28 -11.62 14.74 -1.49
N ARG A 29 -12.78 14.31 -2.02
CA ARG A 29 -14.05 14.38 -1.28
C ARG A 29 -14.04 13.51 -0.03
N ALA A 30 -13.50 12.29 -0.10
CA ALA A 30 -13.39 11.40 1.05
C ALA A 30 -12.47 12.00 2.14
N ILE A 31 -11.32 12.56 1.75
CA ILE A 31 -10.39 13.22 2.69
C ILE A 31 -11.09 14.39 3.40
N ARG A 32 -11.75 15.28 2.66
CA ARG A 32 -12.47 16.44 3.24
C ARG A 32 -13.53 15.99 4.24
N LEU A 33 -14.35 15.01 3.88
CA LEU A 33 -15.40 14.47 4.77
C LEU A 33 -14.81 13.84 6.04
N LEU A 34 -13.72 13.09 5.91
CA LEU A 34 -13.07 12.44 7.05
C LEU A 34 -12.41 13.46 7.97
N LYS A 35 -11.74 14.48 7.42
CA LYS A 35 -11.08 15.55 8.20
C LYS A 35 -12.08 16.48 8.88
N ASP A 36 -13.20 16.78 8.25
CA ASP A 36 -14.30 17.55 8.86
C ASP A 36 -14.83 16.82 10.12
N LYS A 37 -15.05 15.51 10.02
CA LYS A 37 -15.59 14.71 11.12
C LYS A 37 -14.55 14.30 12.16
N TYR A 38 -13.30 14.07 11.74
CA TYR A 38 -12.20 13.61 12.57
C TYR A 38 -10.93 14.42 12.27
N PRO A 39 -10.80 15.65 12.79
CA PRO A 39 -9.69 16.54 12.46
C PRO A 39 -8.31 15.94 12.75
N ASP A 40 -8.20 15.23 13.88
CA ASP A 40 -6.96 14.58 14.35
C ASP A 40 -6.65 13.25 13.64
N LEU A 41 -7.54 12.77 12.75
CA LEU A 41 -7.30 11.54 12.02
C LEU A 41 -6.12 11.73 11.07
N VAL A 42 -5.03 11.01 11.31
CA VAL A 42 -3.93 10.89 10.34
C VAL A 42 -4.42 10.05 9.16
N ILE A 43 -4.32 10.60 7.95
CA ILE A 43 -4.73 9.97 6.70
C ILE A 43 -3.50 9.88 5.80
N TYR A 44 -3.30 8.71 5.20
CA TYR A 44 -2.37 8.47 4.11
C TYR A 44 -3.17 8.11 2.86
N THR A 45 -2.66 8.46 1.69
CA THR A 45 -3.30 8.16 0.40
C THR A 45 -2.32 7.42 -0.49
N ASP A 46 -2.84 6.43 -1.19
CA ASP A 46 -2.08 5.72 -2.21
C ASP A 46 -1.88 6.61 -3.44
N VAL A 47 -0.64 6.63 -3.94
CA VAL A 47 -0.24 7.34 -5.17
C VAL A 47 0.24 6.29 -6.17
N ALA A 48 -0.72 5.82 -6.96
CA ALA A 48 -0.55 4.89 -8.07
C ALA A 48 -1.72 5.07 -9.04
N LEU A 49 -1.50 4.77 -10.32
CA LEU A 49 -2.53 4.94 -11.34
C LEU A 49 -3.44 3.72 -11.52
N ASP A 50 -3.17 2.57 -10.92
CA ASP A 50 -3.93 1.34 -11.21
C ASP A 50 -5.44 1.41 -10.92
N PRO A 51 -5.96 2.18 -9.93
CA PRO A 51 -7.41 2.38 -9.78
C PRO A 51 -8.01 3.29 -10.86
N TYR A 52 -7.20 4.14 -11.49
CA TYR A 52 -7.60 5.18 -12.44
C TYR A 52 -7.28 4.80 -13.90
N SER A 53 -6.43 3.79 -14.09
CA SER A 53 -5.95 3.33 -15.38
C SER A 53 -6.99 2.43 -16.04
N SER A 54 -7.28 2.69 -17.32
CA SER A 54 -8.08 1.76 -18.14
C SER A 54 -7.35 0.46 -18.45
N ASP A 55 -6.07 0.33 -18.14
CA ASP A 55 -5.26 -0.87 -18.39
C ASP A 55 -4.98 -1.68 -17.11
N GLY A 56 -5.26 -1.10 -15.93
CA GLY A 56 -5.02 -1.71 -14.62
C GLY A 56 -3.54 -1.74 -14.19
N HIS A 57 -2.67 -1.05 -14.93
CA HIS A 57 -1.27 -0.84 -14.59
C HIS A 57 -1.07 0.39 -13.71
N ASP A 58 0.00 0.38 -12.92
CA ASP A 58 0.32 1.44 -11.94
C ASP A 58 0.84 2.71 -12.63
N GLY A 59 1.14 2.63 -13.93
CA GLY A 59 1.66 3.70 -14.76
C GLY A 59 1.07 3.72 -16.17
N ILE A 60 1.49 4.71 -16.95
CA ILE A 60 1.08 4.90 -18.35
C ILE A 60 1.70 3.80 -19.20
N VAL A 61 0.88 3.15 -20.02
CA VAL A 61 1.32 2.07 -20.89
C VAL A 61 1.46 2.55 -22.34
N ARG A 62 2.61 2.27 -22.95
CA ARG A 62 2.83 2.46 -24.39
C ARG A 62 2.16 1.33 -25.19
N GLU A 63 1.93 1.56 -26.47
CA GLU A 63 1.29 0.59 -27.39
C GLU A 63 1.96 -0.80 -27.41
N ASP A 64 3.26 -0.90 -27.14
CA ASP A 64 4.01 -2.16 -27.07
C ASP A 64 4.00 -2.83 -25.69
N GLY A 65 3.22 -2.31 -24.75
CA GLY A 65 3.06 -2.84 -23.39
C GLY A 65 4.12 -2.40 -22.39
N VAL A 66 5.05 -1.51 -22.79
CA VAL A 66 6.05 -0.95 -21.88
C VAL A 66 5.43 0.12 -20.99
N ILE A 67 5.72 0.06 -19.68
CA ILE A 67 5.35 1.12 -18.74
C ILE A 67 6.32 2.30 -18.92
N MET A 68 5.77 3.46 -19.24
CA MET A 68 6.52 4.68 -19.51
C MET A 68 6.84 5.38 -18.19
N ASN A 69 8.06 5.19 -17.69
CA ASN A 69 8.47 5.62 -16.35
C ASN A 69 8.32 7.13 -16.15
N ASP A 70 8.96 7.95 -16.99
CA ASP A 70 9.06 9.39 -16.77
C ASP A 70 7.68 10.08 -16.89
N GLU A 71 6.88 9.65 -17.87
CA GLU A 71 5.51 10.10 -18.03
C GLU A 71 4.62 9.67 -16.87
N THR A 72 4.84 8.46 -16.34
CA THR A 72 4.14 7.97 -15.15
C THR A 72 4.50 8.82 -13.93
N VAL A 73 5.79 9.03 -13.66
CA VAL A 73 6.27 9.86 -12.55
C VAL A 73 5.65 11.25 -12.62
N HIS A 74 5.60 11.87 -13.80
CA HIS A 74 4.94 13.17 -13.98
C HIS A 74 3.46 13.16 -13.57
N GLN A 75 2.71 12.11 -13.91
CA GLN A 75 1.31 11.97 -13.48
C GLN A 75 1.18 11.70 -11.98
N LEU A 76 2.05 10.87 -11.40
CA LEU A 76 2.08 10.60 -9.97
C LEU A 76 2.39 11.86 -9.16
N CYS A 77 3.29 12.73 -9.63
CA CYS A 77 3.54 14.03 -9.01
C CYS A 77 2.29 14.90 -9.00
N LYS A 78 1.52 14.95 -10.10
CA LYS A 78 0.24 15.69 -10.12
C LYS A 78 -0.77 15.11 -9.13
N GLN A 79 -0.88 13.78 -9.06
CA GLN A 79 -1.75 13.10 -8.10
C GLN A 79 -1.35 13.43 -6.66
N ALA A 80 -0.07 13.33 -6.32
CA ALA A 80 0.44 13.65 -4.99
C ALA A 80 0.17 15.10 -4.61
N VAL A 81 0.45 16.07 -5.50
CA VAL A 81 0.16 17.50 -5.26
C VAL A 81 -1.33 17.75 -5.09
N ALA A 82 -2.17 17.15 -5.93
CA ALA A 82 -3.62 17.29 -5.82
C ALA A 82 -4.14 16.77 -4.48
N GLN A 83 -3.60 15.67 -3.96
CA GLN A 83 -3.97 15.10 -2.67
C GLN A 83 -3.43 15.94 -1.49
N LEU A 84 -2.21 16.49 -1.60
CA LEU A 84 -1.54 17.28 -0.56
C LEU A 84 -2.29 18.55 -0.15
N LEU A 85 -3.02 19.17 -1.07
CA LEU A 85 -3.81 20.39 -0.80
C LEU A 85 -4.87 20.21 0.31
N TYR A 86 -5.14 18.98 0.74
CA TYR A 86 -6.16 18.65 1.75
C TYR A 86 -5.58 18.13 3.06
N PHE A 87 -4.25 18.10 3.22
CA PHE A 87 -3.61 17.63 4.44
C PHE A 87 -3.03 18.76 5.28
N THR A 88 -3.25 18.68 6.59
CA THR A 88 -2.54 19.50 7.58
C THR A 88 -2.36 18.67 8.85
N PRO A 89 -1.10 18.39 9.28
CA PRO A 89 0.17 18.63 8.57
C PRO A 89 0.29 17.80 7.27
N PRO A 90 1.21 18.14 6.36
CA PRO A 90 1.42 17.40 5.11
C PRO A 90 1.68 15.91 5.38
N THR A 91 1.20 15.06 4.45
CA THR A 91 1.39 13.61 4.48
C THR A 91 2.87 13.24 4.37
N LEU A 92 3.25 12.18 5.10
CA LEU A 92 4.56 11.56 5.00
C LEU A 92 4.66 10.82 3.65
N ALA A 93 5.77 11.03 2.92
CA ALA A 93 6.09 10.26 1.75
C ALA A 93 6.53 8.86 2.20
N TYR A 94 5.92 7.82 1.64
CA TYR A 94 6.34 6.45 1.89
C TYR A 94 6.71 5.75 0.60
N SER A 95 7.92 5.19 0.61
CA SER A 95 8.44 4.40 -0.49
C SER A 95 7.91 2.98 -0.44
N ASN A 96 7.68 2.37 -1.59
CA ASN A 96 6.93 1.12 -1.70
C ASN A 96 7.86 0.00 -2.21
N TYR A 97 8.54 -0.71 -1.31
CA TYR A 97 9.27 -1.95 -1.64
C TYR A 97 8.26 -3.03 -1.96
N ARG A 98 7.82 -3.00 -3.22
CA ARG A 98 6.68 -3.75 -3.71
C ARG A 98 7.16 -4.91 -4.56
N TYR A 99 7.10 -6.09 -3.98
CA TYR A 99 7.46 -7.32 -4.67
C TYR A 99 6.34 -7.79 -5.61
N ALA A 100 6.71 -8.38 -6.74
CA ALA A 100 5.80 -9.00 -7.70
C ALA A 100 5.17 -10.26 -7.11
N SER A 101 4.16 -10.06 -6.26
CA SER A 101 3.64 -11.09 -5.37
C SER A 101 2.27 -11.64 -5.78
N ALA A 102 2.05 -12.93 -5.48
CA ALA A 102 0.76 -13.58 -5.64
C ALA A 102 -0.26 -13.25 -4.52
N PHE A 103 0.18 -12.63 -3.41
CA PHE A 103 -0.70 -12.32 -2.28
C PHE A 103 -1.66 -11.13 -2.54
N TYR A 104 -1.61 -10.49 -3.72
CA TYR A 104 -2.44 -9.32 -4.02
C TYR A 104 -3.82 -9.63 -4.60
N GLY A 105 -4.15 -10.90 -4.88
CA GLY A 105 -5.41 -11.28 -5.54
C GLY A 105 -6.66 -10.59 -4.97
N PRO A 106 -6.95 -10.73 -3.66
CA PRO A 106 -8.16 -10.15 -3.08
C PRO A 106 -8.19 -8.61 -3.09
N PHE A 107 -7.04 -7.93 -3.09
CA PHE A 107 -6.97 -6.47 -3.23
C PHE A 107 -7.35 -6.03 -4.65
N ARG A 108 -6.85 -6.74 -5.67
CA ARG A 108 -7.16 -6.44 -7.07
C ARG A 108 -8.64 -6.67 -7.36
N GLU A 109 -9.25 -7.68 -6.76
CA GLU A 109 -10.71 -7.90 -6.83
C GLU A 109 -11.50 -6.75 -6.18
N ALA A 110 -11.05 -6.25 -5.02
CA ALA A 110 -11.74 -5.17 -4.31
C ALA A 110 -11.75 -3.83 -5.08
N LEU A 111 -10.72 -3.59 -5.90
CA LEU A 111 -10.55 -2.35 -6.67
C LEU A 111 -10.85 -2.49 -8.17
N ASP A 112 -11.15 -3.69 -8.64
CA ASP A 112 -11.20 -4.01 -10.08
C ASP A 112 -9.94 -3.54 -10.83
N SER A 113 -8.76 -3.73 -10.21
CA SER A 113 -7.47 -3.21 -10.67
C SER A 113 -6.51 -4.30 -11.14
N ASN A 114 -7.06 -5.43 -11.62
CA ASN A 114 -6.24 -6.43 -12.28
C ASN A 114 -5.65 -5.86 -13.57
N PRO A 115 -4.35 -6.11 -13.86
CA PRO A 115 -3.78 -5.73 -15.14
C PRO A 115 -4.57 -6.45 -16.24
N ARG A 116 -5.05 -5.68 -17.23
CA ARG A 116 -5.88 -6.23 -18.30
C ARG A 116 -5.08 -7.05 -19.31
N PHE A 117 -3.76 -6.86 -19.33
CA PHE A 117 -2.80 -7.66 -20.07
C PHE A 117 -1.47 -7.76 -19.30
N GLY A 118 -0.61 -8.70 -19.70
CA GLY A 118 0.73 -8.85 -19.13
C GLY A 118 0.74 -9.10 -17.61
N ASP A 119 1.81 -8.65 -16.97
CA ASP A 119 1.97 -8.68 -15.52
C ASP A 119 2.69 -7.42 -15.02
N LYS A 120 2.90 -7.33 -13.70
CA LYS A 120 3.50 -6.16 -13.04
C LYS A 120 5.01 -6.34 -12.76
N LYS A 121 5.67 -7.38 -13.33
CA LYS A 121 7.06 -7.75 -12.98
C LYS A 121 8.13 -6.83 -13.54
N THR A 122 7.79 -5.94 -14.48
CA THR A 122 8.76 -4.99 -15.05
C THR A 122 9.05 -3.81 -14.12
N TYR A 123 8.25 -3.63 -13.07
CA TYR A 123 8.40 -2.55 -12.09
C TYR A 123 8.15 -3.00 -10.64
N GLN A 124 7.53 -4.16 -10.40
CA GLN A 124 7.51 -4.78 -9.07
C GLN A 124 8.72 -5.72 -8.93
N MET A 125 9.40 -5.62 -7.79
CA MET A 125 10.65 -6.34 -7.52
C MET A 125 10.46 -7.86 -7.60
N ASN A 126 11.47 -8.58 -8.05
CA ASN A 126 11.42 -10.05 -8.05
C ASN A 126 11.46 -10.57 -6.61
N PRO A 127 10.50 -11.41 -6.16
CA PRO A 127 10.51 -12.03 -4.82
C PRO A 127 11.81 -12.74 -4.42
N ALA A 128 12.61 -13.21 -5.39
CA ALA A 128 13.89 -13.84 -5.13
C ALA A 128 15.02 -12.85 -4.77
N ASN A 129 14.81 -11.55 -5.00
CA ASN A 129 15.83 -10.54 -4.84
C ASN A 129 15.82 -9.95 -3.43
N TYR A 130 16.78 -10.38 -2.63
CA TYR A 130 17.02 -9.84 -1.29
C TYR A 130 17.81 -8.52 -1.31
N ARG A 131 18.91 -8.47 -2.09
CA ARG A 131 19.84 -7.32 -2.09
C ARG A 131 19.28 -6.09 -2.79
N GLU A 132 18.37 -6.28 -3.74
CA GLU A 132 17.73 -5.20 -4.49
C GLU A 132 16.99 -4.23 -3.56
N ALA A 133 16.38 -4.74 -2.47
CA ALA A 133 15.69 -3.90 -1.49
C ALA A 133 16.59 -2.82 -0.85
N LEU A 134 17.89 -3.08 -0.73
CA LEU A 134 18.83 -2.08 -0.20
C LEU A 134 19.14 -0.98 -1.20
N VAL A 135 19.17 -1.31 -2.49
CA VAL A 135 19.41 -0.34 -3.55
C VAL A 135 18.21 0.60 -3.65
N GLU A 136 17.01 0.03 -3.76
CA GLU A 136 15.77 0.80 -3.75
C GLU A 136 15.68 1.69 -2.50
N ALA A 137 16.04 1.15 -1.32
CA ALA A 137 15.99 1.91 -0.08
C ALA A 137 16.92 3.11 -0.04
N GLN A 138 18.11 2.98 -0.61
CA GLN A 138 19.06 4.09 -0.67
C GLN A 138 18.59 5.19 -1.62
N GLU A 139 18.01 4.83 -2.77
CA GLU A 139 17.49 5.81 -3.73
C GLU A 139 16.30 6.56 -3.11
N ASP A 140 15.32 5.84 -2.56
CA ASP A 140 14.17 6.41 -1.87
C ASP A 140 14.55 7.36 -0.72
N GLU A 141 15.51 6.94 0.12
CA GLU A 141 16.05 7.80 1.18
C GLU A 141 16.70 9.06 0.61
N SER A 142 17.43 8.94 -0.50
CA SER A 142 18.11 10.07 -1.15
C SER A 142 17.13 11.04 -1.81
N GLU A 143 15.98 10.54 -2.26
CA GLU A 143 14.88 11.32 -2.85
C GLU A 143 13.97 11.94 -1.78
N GLY A 144 14.18 11.63 -0.50
CA GLY A 144 13.54 12.29 0.63
C GLY A 144 12.32 11.55 1.19
N ALA A 145 12.27 10.22 1.07
CA ALA A 145 11.25 9.42 1.75
C ALA A 145 11.31 9.62 3.29
N ASP A 146 10.15 9.68 3.93
CA ASP A 146 10.04 9.79 5.39
C ASP A 146 9.88 8.42 6.06
N ILE A 147 9.31 7.45 5.34
CA ILE A 147 8.99 6.10 5.82
C ILE A 147 9.27 5.10 4.70
N LEU A 148 9.83 3.95 5.07
CA LEU A 148 10.06 2.84 4.15
C LEU A 148 8.97 1.77 4.30
N LEU A 149 8.20 1.44 3.26
CA LEU A 149 7.12 0.45 3.32
C LEU A 149 7.49 -0.86 2.60
N VAL A 150 7.52 -1.98 3.34
CA VAL A 150 7.66 -3.33 2.76
C VAL A 150 6.30 -3.94 2.47
N LYS A 151 6.12 -4.45 1.24
CA LYS A 151 4.87 -5.08 0.79
C LYS A 151 5.16 -6.25 -0.16
N PRO A 152 4.68 -7.48 0.11
CA PRO A 152 3.91 -7.95 1.27
C PRO A 152 4.65 -7.99 2.61
N GLY A 153 3.94 -8.30 3.70
CA GLY A 153 4.47 -8.25 5.06
C GLY A 153 5.09 -9.58 5.52
N LEU A 154 4.27 -10.54 5.93
CA LEU A 154 4.74 -11.81 6.53
C LEU A 154 5.73 -12.60 5.66
N PRO A 155 5.59 -12.68 4.32
CA PRO A 155 6.54 -13.43 3.51
C PRO A 155 7.90 -12.73 3.36
N TYR A 156 8.04 -11.49 3.84
CA TYR A 156 9.22 -10.64 3.66
C TYR A 156 9.71 -10.06 5.00
N LEU A 157 9.54 -10.81 6.11
CA LEU A 157 10.03 -10.42 7.45
C LEU A 157 11.56 -10.22 7.47
N ASP A 158 12.28 -10.98 6.64
CA ASP A 158 13.72 -10.85 6.45
C ASP A 158 14.11 -9.51 5.81
N ILE A 159 13.30 -9.01 4.87
CA ILE A 159 13.49 -7.68 4.27
C ILE A 159 13.16 -6.57 5.28
N ILE A 160 12.08 -6.72 6.05
CA ILE A 160 11.75 -5.77 7.14
C ILE A 160 12.91 -5.67 8.14
N SER A 161 13.46 -6.82 8.55
CA SER A 161 14.61 -6.87 9.46
C SER A 161 15.86 -6.25 8.84
N LEU A 162 16.12 -6.53 7.56
CA LEU A 162 17.24 -5.95 6.83
C LEU A 162 17.14 -4.43 6.79
N LEU A 163 15.99 -3.88 6.36
CA LEU A 163 15.81 -2.43 6.27
C LEU A 163 15.89 -1.77 7.65
N ARG A 164 15.34 -2.41 8.70
CA ARG A 164 15.47 -1.91 10.08
C ARG A 164 16.92 -1.78 10.54
N GLU A 165 17.80 -2.67 10.09
CA GLU A 165 19.22 -2.63 10.44
C GLU A 165 20.03 -1.63 9.60
N LYS A 166 19.56 -1.29 8.40
CA LYS A 166 20.34 -0.53 7.40
C LYS A 166 19.84 0.90 7.19
N SER A 167 18.57 1.16 7.45
CA SER A 167 17.94 2.46 7.31
C SER A 167 17.78 3.15 8.67
N PRO A 168 17.99 4.48 8.75
CA PRO A 168 17.60 5.25 9.92
C PRO A 168 16.10 5.58 9.95
N LEU A 169 15.36 5.35 8.86
CA LEU A 169 13.96 5.72 8.74
C LEU A 169 13.02 4.72 9.45
N PRO A 170 11.82 5.17 9.88
CA PRO A 170 10.76 4.28 10.32
C PRO A 170 10.40 3.26 9.23
N ILE A 171 10.21 2.00 9.64
CA ILE A 171 9.81 0.93 8.72
C ILE A 171 8.32 0.65 8.86
N ALA A 172 7.57 0.78 7.78
CA ALA A 172 6.21 0.29 7.66
C ALA A 172 6.18 -1.10 7.01
N ALA A 173 5.20 -1.92 7.40
CA ALA A 173 4.94 -3.20 6.75
C ALA A 173 3.45 -3.34 6.42
N TYR A 174 3.14 -3.79 5.20
CA TYR A 174 1.77 -4.06 4.79
C TYR A 174 1.48 -5.56 4.89
N GLN A 175 0.65 -5.97 5.85
CA GLN A 175 0.01 -7.29 5.84
C GLN A 175 -1.12 -7.31 4.80
N VAL A 176 -0.82 -7.84 3.63
CA VAL A 176 -1.66 -7.61 2.44
C VAL A 176 -2.91 -8.47 2.42
N SER A 177 -3.74 -8.24 1.41
CA SER A 177 -5.07 -8.83 1.29
C SER A 177 -5.06 -10.36 1.28
N GLY A 178 -4.08 -10.99 0.61
CA GLY A 178 -3.94 -12.43 0.57
C GLY A 178 -3.55 -13.01 1.94
N GLU A 179 -2.65 -12.34 2.67
CA GLU A 179 -2.28 -12.74 4.04
C GLU A 179 -3.50 -12.68 4.97
N TYR A 180 -4.28 -11.60 4.90
CA TYR A 180 -5.54 -11.45 5.62
C TYR A 180 -6.53 -12.58 5.27
N SER A 181 -6.78 -12.80 3.97
CA SER A 181 -7.73 -13.81 3.51
C SER A 181 -7.33 -15.23 3.90
N MET A 182 -6.04 -15.54 3.93
CA MET A 182 -5.55 -16.85 4.40
C MET A 182 -5.87 -17.09 5.87
N ILE A 183 -5.62 -16.10 6.74
CA ILE A 183 -5.92 -16.22 8.17
C ILE A 183 -7.44 -16.32 8.39
N LYS A 184 -8.23 -15.48 7.71
CA LYS A 184 -9.70 -15.57 7.76
C LYS A 184 -10.23 -16.91 7.29
N ALA A 185 -9.73 -17.41 6.15
CA ALA A 185 -10.15 -18.72 5.63
C ALA A 185 -9.80 -19.85 6.60
N GLY A 186 -8.59 -19.86 7.17
CA GLY A 186 -8.18 -20.84 8.18
C GLY A 186 -9.05 -20.80 9.44
N GLY A 187 -9.43 -19.60 9.88
CA GLY A 187 -10.36 -19.40 11.00
C GLY A 187 -11.76 -19.94 10.72
N VAL A 188 -12.35 -19.58 9.58
CA VAL A 188 -13.67 -20.07 9.13
C VAL A 188 -13.68 -21.60 9.00
N LEU A 189 -12.61 -22.18 8.46
CA LEU A 189 -12.45 -23.63 8.32
C LEU A 189 -12.07 -24.33 9.64
N LYS A 190 -11.91 -23.59 10.74
CA LYS A 190 -11.49 -24.08 12.06
C LYS A 190 -10.16 -24.85 12.04
N MET A 191 -9.29 -24.51 11.08
CA MET A 191 -7.95 -25.09 10.99
C MET A 191 -6.98 -24.43 11.98
N ILE A 192 -7.26 -23.17 12.32
CA ILE A 192 -6.48 -22.36 13.24
C ILE A 192 -7.41 -21.58 14.18
N ASP A 193 -6.86 -21.16 15.31
CA ASP A 193 -7.46 -20.13 16.15
C ASP A 193 -7.19 -18.76 15.49
N GLU A 194 -8.21 -18.21 14.80
CA GLU A 194 -8.07 -17.00 13.98
C GLU A 194 -7.50 -15.83 14.77
N GLU A 195 -8.03 -15.59 15.97
CA GLU A 195 -7.65 -14.44 16.79
C GLU A 195 -6.20 -14.54 17.23
N LYS A 196 -5.77 -15.73 17.70
CA LYS A 196 -4.37 -15.94 18.11
C LYS A 196 -3.41 -15.81 16.95
N VAL A 197 -3.70 -16.44 15.81
CA VAL A 197 -2.82 -16.38 14.63
C VAL A 197 -2.78 -14.96 14.06
N MET A 198 -3.91 -14.24 14.04
CA MET A 198 -3.94 -12.81 13.70
C MET A 198 -2.99 -12.02 14.60
N MET A 199 -3.14 -12.10 15.93
CA MET A 199 -2.29 -11.34 16.85
C MET A 199 -0.80 -11.73 16.76
N GLU A 200 -0.50 -13.02 16.63
CA GLU A 200 0.88 -13.52 16.46
C GLU A 200 1.49 -13.02 15.14
N SER A 201 0.71 -12.95 14.06
CA SER A 201 1.18 -12.43 12.78
C SER A 201 1.57 -10.96 12.85
N LEU A 202 0.79 -10.13 13.57
CA LEU A 202 1.11 -8.72 13.80
C LEU A 202 2.33 -8.56 14.71
N MET A 203 2.45 -9.42 15.73
CA MET A 203 3.64 -9.47 16.57
C MET A 203 4.90 -9.85 15.78
N CYS A 204 4.80 -10.78 14.82
CA CYS A 204 5.92 -11.13 13.95
C CYS A 204 6.41 -9.93 13.13
N LEU A 205 5.50 -9.15 12.55
CA LEU A 205 5.85 -7.92 11.81
C LEU A 205 6.54 -6.90 12.73
N ARG A 206 5.98 -6.68 13.93
CA ARG A 206 6.59 -5.77 14.92
C ARG A 206 7.98 -6.24 15.35
N ARG A 207 8.14 -7.55 15.61
CA ARG A 207 9.42 -8.17 15.99
C ARG A 207 10.46 -8.06 14.89
N ALA A 208 10.07 -8.18 13.63
CA ALA A 208 10.96 -8.02 12.49
C ALA A 208 11.48 -6.57 12.33
N GLY A 209 10.86 -5.58 12.98
CA GLY A 209 11.34 -4.20 12.97
C GLY A 209 10.36 -3.18 12.41
N ALA A 210 9.13 -3.59 12.05
CA ALA A 210 8.12 -2.64 11.60
C ALA A 210 7.69 -1.72 12.75
N ASP A 211 7.78 -0.41 12.53
CA ASP A 211 7.23 0.67 13.37
C ASP A 211 5.76 0.91 13.10
N ILE A 212 5.33 0.67 11.86
CA ILE A 212 3.95 0.87 11.42
C ILE A 212 3.48 -0.41 10.72
N ILE A 213 2.28 -0.89 11.05
CA ILE A 213 1.67 -2.06 10.41
C ILE A 213 0.37 -1.64 9.72
N LEU A 214 0.34 -1.76 8.40
CA LEU A 214 -0.86 -1.61 7.59
C LEU A 214 -1.53 -2.97 7.50
N THR A 215 -2.72 -3.11 8.08
CA THR A 215 -3.45 -4.39 8.12
C THR A 215 -4.96 -4.20 8.08
N TYR A 216 -5.65 -5.10 7.37
CA TYR A 216 -7.11 -5.20 7.40
C TYR A 216 -7.65 -5.68 8.76
N PHE A 217 -6.79 -6.29 9.59
CA PHE A 217 -7.15 -6.69 10.96
C PHE A 217 -7.11 -5.54 11.96
N ALA A 218 -6.77 -4.31 11.57
CA ALA A 218 -6.50 -3.20 12.50
C ALA A 218 -7.61 -2.99 13.54
N VAL A 219 -8.88 -3.02 13.14
CA VAL A 219 -10.03 -2.87 14.04
C VAL A 219 -10.18 -4.08 14.97
N GLN A 220 -9.98 -5.30 14.46
CA GLN A 220 -10.10 -6.53 15.26
C GLN A 220 -8.96 -6.62 16.29
N ALA A 221 -7.71 -6.39 15.87
CA ALA A 221 -6.54 -6.36 16.75
C ALA A 221 -6.65 -5.27 17.83
N ALA A 222 -7.13 -4.06 17.47
CA ALA A 222 -7.36 -3.00 18.44
C ALA A 222 -8.39 -3.39 19.51
N ARG A 223 -9.41 -4.18 19.18
CA ARG A 223 -10.38 -4.70 20.17
C ARG A 223 -9.73 -5.69 21.12
N CYS A 224 -8.92 -6.62 20.63
CA CYS A 224 -8.17 -7.57 21.46
C CYS A 224 -7.26 -6.81 22.46
N LEU A 225 -6.45 -5.87 21.96
CA LEU A 225 -5.52 -5.08 22.77
C LEU A 225 -6.21 -4.19 23.81
N CYS A 226 -7.44 -3.72 23.53
CA CYS A 226 -8.23 -2.95 24.48
C CYS A 226 -8.93 -3.85 25.52
N ALA A 227 -9.29 -5.08 25.15
CA ALA A 227 -9.91 -6.04 26.05
C ALA A 227 -8.92 -6.58 27.09
N GLU A 228 -7.66 -6.79 26.72
CA GLU A 228 -6.57 -7.17 27.64
C GLU A 228 -6.24 -6.09 28.69
N LYS A 229 -6.65 -4.84 28.46
CA LYS A 229 -6.45 -3.72 29.39
C LYS A 229 -7.59 -3.54 30.41
N ARG A 230 -8.57 -4.45 30.45
CA ARG A 230 -9.65 -4.48 31.45
C ARG A 230 -9.46 -5.63 32.40
#